data_AF-A0A4Q3IZV2-F1
#
_entry.id   AF-A0A4Q3IZV2-F1
#
_cell.length_a   1.000
_cell.length_b   1.000
_cell.length_c   1.000
_cell.angle_alpha   90.00
_cell.angle_beta   90.00
_cell.angle_gamma   90.00
#
_symmetry.space_group_name_H-M   'P 1'
#
loop_
_entity.id
_entity.type
_entity.pdbx_description
1 polymer ?
#
loop_
_entity_poly.entity_id
_entity_poly.type
_entity_poly.pdbx_seq_one_letter_code
_entity_poly.pdbx_strand_id
1 'polypeptide(L)' 'QLAKSNADQVRAARKIIEGLGLEIATPDDAREQLQLKGADKVAF' A
#
# COMPACT_ATOMS: atom_id res chain seq x y z
N GLN A 1 -18.62 -14.59 0.63
CA GLN A 1 -19.04 -13.45 -0.22
C GLN A 1 -17.85 -13.00 -1.08
N LEU A 2 -18.07 -12.61 -2.33
CA LEU A 2 -17.00 -12.02 -3.17
C LEU A 2 -16.81 -10.53 -2.84
N ALA A 3 -15.59 -10.01 -2.96
CA ALA A 3 -15.32 -8.59 -2.77
C ALA A 3 -15.91 -7.76 -3.93
N LYS A 4 -16.45 -6.58 -3.64
CA LYS A 4 -17.06 -5.71 -4.66
C LYS A 4 -16.05 -4.75 -5.30
N SER A 5 -14.90 -4.54 -4.66
CA SER A 5 -13.84 -3.67 -5.16
C SER A 5 -12.46 -4.08 -4.63
N ASN A 6 -11.41 -3.64 -5.33
CA ASN A 6 -10.04 -3.73 -4.81
C ASN A 6 -9.90 -3.04 -3.45
N ALA A 7 -10.60 -1.91 -3.24
CA ALA A 7 -10.56 -1.20 -1.96
C ALA A 7 -11.08 -2.04 -0.80
N ASP A 8 -12.09 -2.90 -1.03
CA ASP A 8 -12.60 -3.81 0.00
C ASP A 8 -11.53 -4.83 0.43
N GLN A 9 -10.78 -5.35 -0.54
CA GLN A 9 -9.69 -6.29 -0.29
C GLN A 9 -8.53 -5.61 0.46
N VAL A 10 -8.13 -4.40 0.03
CA VAL A 10 -7.08 -3.62 0.69
C VAL A 10 -7.45 -3.29 2.14
N ARG A 11 -8.71 -2.92 2.42
CA ARG A 11 -9.18 -2.68 3.80
C ARG A 11 -9.14 -3.95 4.66
N ALA A 12 -9.44 -5.12 4.08
CA ALA A 12 -9.34 -6.39 4.80
C ALA A 12 -7.88 -6.70 5.19
N ALA A 13 -6.93 -6.53 4.26
CA ALA A 13 -5.51 -6.70 4.55
C ALA A 13 -5.00 -5.70 5.59
N ARG A 14 -5.38 -4.42 5.48
CA ARG A 14 -5.03 -3.37 6.45
C ARG A 14 -5.41 -3.76 7.89
N LYS A 15 -6.63 -4.24 8.11
CA LYS A 15 -7.09 -4.67 9.44
C LYS A 15 -6.21 -5.77 10.05
N ILE A 16 -5.75 -6.72 9.23
CA ILE A 16 -4.86 -7.79 9.70
C ILE A 16 -3.51 -7.21 10.12
N ILE A 17 -2.93 -6.34 9.30
CA ILE A 17 -1.62 -5.71 9.55
C ILE A 17 -1.67 -4.83 10.82
N GLU A 18 -2.70 -3.99 10.94
CA GLU A 18 -2.89 -3.13 12.12
C GLU A 18 -3.15 -3.97 13.39
N GLY A 19 -3.87 -5.10 13.27
CA GLY A 19 -4.07 -6.04 14.38
C GLY A 19 -2.79 -6.73 14.87
N LEU A 20 -1.74 -6.76 14.06
CA LEU A 20 -0.40 -7.23 14.44
C LEU A 20 0.47 -6.12 15.04
N GLY A 21 -0.07 -4.90 15.21
CA GLY A 21 0.68 -3.75 15.71
C GLY A 21 1.65 -3.13 14.69
N LEU A 22 1.44 -3.41 13.41
CA LEU A 22 2.24 -2.87 12.30
C LEU A 22 1.51 -1.71 11.62
N GLU A 23 2.27 -0.87 10.92
CA GLU A 23 1.75 0.27 10.17
C GLU A 23 1.85 0.06 8.66
N ILE A 24 0.97 0.71 7.90
CA ILE A 24 0.98 0.66 6.44
C ILE A 24 1.87 1.79 5.91
N ALA A 25 2.93 1.42 5.19
CA ALA A 25 3.78 2.35 4.48
C ALA A 25 2.99 3.26 3.52
N THR A 26 3.32 4.55 3.53
CA THR A 26 2.87 5.48 2.50
C THR A 26 3.55 5.18 1.16
N PRO A 27 3.05 5.71 0.03
CA PRO A 27 3.75 5.58 -1.25
C PRO A 27 5.18 6.12 -1.22
N ASP A 28 5.48 7.15 -0.43
CA ASP A 28 6.83 7.71 -0.31
C ASP A 28 7.75 6.79 0.49
N ASP A 29 7.26 6.23 1.61
CA ASP A 29 8.02 5.21 2.38
C ASP A 29 8.37 4.01 1.50
N ALA A 30 7.41 3.54 0.69
CA ALA A 30 7.62 2.43 -0.23
C ALA A 30 8.67 2.76 -1.30
N ARG A 31 8.70 4.00 -1.81
CA ARG A 31 9.73 4.44 -2.76
C ARG A 31 11.10 4.49 -2.12
N GLU A 32 11.20 4.98 -0.89
CA GLU A 32 12.47 5.04 -0.15
C GLU A 32 13.01 3.63 0.10
N GLN A 33 12.19 2.73 0.65
CA GLN A 33 12.59 1.34 0.97
C GLN A 33 13.05 0.56 -0.26
N LEU A 34 12.39 0.77 -1.40
CA LEU A 34 12.68 0.08 -2.65
C LEU A 34 13.64 0.86 -3.57
N GLN A 35 14.17 2.00 -3.11
CA GLN A 35 15.09 2.85 -3.87
C GLN A 35 14.54 3.23 -5.26
N LEU A 36 13.26 3.59 -5.32
CA LEU A 36 12.58 3.89 -6.58
C LEU A 36 12.91 5.30 -7.07
N LYS A 37 12.87 5.46 -8.40
CA LYS A 37 13.26 6.68 -9.11
C LYS A 37 12.47 7.96 -8.77
N GLY A 38 11.32 7.86 -8.10
CA GLY A 38 10.42 8.98 -7.83
C GLY A 38 9.23 9.03 -8.78
N ALA A 39 8.10 9.58 -8.31
CA ALA A 39 6.84 9.60 -9.05
C ALA A 39 6.87 10.50 -10.31
N ASP A 40 7.73 11.52 -10.31
CA ASP A 40 7.92 12.51 -11.37
C ASP A 40 8.94 12.07 -12.43
N LYS A 41 9.75 11.04 -12.17
CA LYS A 41 10.79 10.54 -13.09
C LYS A 41 10.29 9.40 -13.99
N VAL A 42 9.13 9.62 -14.59
CA VAL A 42 8.37 8.68 -15.42
C VAL A 42 7.95 9.36 -16.72
N ALA A 43 7.69 8.58 -17.78
CA ALA A 43 7.42 9.10 -19.12
C ALA A 43 5.98 8.75 -19.56
N PHE A 44 5.00 9.15 -18.76
CA PHE A 44 3.57 8.98 -19.04
C PHE A 44 2.83 10.30 -18.90
#